data_AF-A0A0J7N5Q8-F1
#
_entry.id   AF-A0A0J7N5Q8-F1
#
_cell.length_a   1.000
_cell.length_b   1.000
_cell.length_c   1.000
_cell.angle_alpha   90.00
_cell.angle_beta   90.00
_cell.angle_gamma   90.00
#
_symmetry.space_group_name_H-M   'P 1'
#
loop_
_entity.id
_entity.type
_entity.pdbx_description
1 polymer ?
#
loop_
_entity_poly.entity_id
_entity_poly.type
_entity_poly.pdbx_seq_one_letter_code
_entity_poly.pdbx_strand_id
1 'polypeptide(L)'
;MYTDTDSLIYHIECEDVYENIKRDIARFDTSDYAVNNAYGIPLVNKKIPGLMKDENNGTIMNEFVGLRAKMYALRVDGKNDTKKVKGVKSNVVARTITFDDYTRCLHDEIEMTRQQSCIRSKLHKVYTIREIKIALSLYDDKRYIVPDSIDTLP
;
A
#
# COMPACT_ATOMS: atom_id res chain seq x y z
N MET A 1 1.04 -11.00 5.12
CA MET A 1 -0.27 -10.62 4.55
C MET A 1 -0.12 -10.13 3.13
N TYR A 2 0.81 -9.20 2.85
CA TYR A 2 1.04 -8.66 1.51
C TYR A 2 2.50 -8.21 1.36
N THR A 3 3.04 -8.23 0.12
CA THR A 3 4.40 -7.75 -0.19
C THR A 3 4.40 -6.92 -1.47
N ASP A 4 5.21 -5.85 -1.51
CA ASP A 4 5.49 -5.09 -2.75
C ASP A 4 6.94 -4.66 -2.80
N THR A 5 7.73 -5.36 -3.62
CA THR A 5 9.15 -5.10 -3.89
C THR A 5 10.03 -5.25 -2.64
N ASP A 6 10.13 -4.20 -1.83
CA ASP A 6 10.93 -4.09 -0.61
C ASP A 6 10.08 -3.83 0.65
N SER A 7 8.75 -3.72 0.50
CA SER A 7 7.80 -3.52 1.61
C SER A 7 7.08 -4.81 1.99
N LEU A 8 6.85 -4.98 3.29
CA LEU A 8 6.14 -6.12 3.87
C LEU A 8 5.02 -5.61 4.78
N ILE A 9 3.81 -6.11 4.56
CA ILE A 9 2.65 -5.86 5.42
C ILE A 9 2.32 -7.17 6.14
N TYR A 10 2.46 -7.13 7.46
CA TYR A 10 2.24 -8.27 8.35
C TYR A 10 1.08 -7.99 9.30
N HIS A 11 0.26 -9.02 9.50
CA HIS A 11 -0.56 -9.13 10.69
C HIS A 11 0.33 -9.79 11.75
N ILE A 12 0.56 -9.09 12.86
CA ILE A 12 1.47 -9.54 13.91
C ILE A 12 0.63 -9.84 15.14
N GLU A 13 0.73 -11.06 15.65
CA GLU A 13 0.09 -11.48 16.89
C GLU A 13 1.15 -11.56 17.98
N CYS A 14 1.26 -10.52 18.81
CA CYS A 14 2.14 -10.47 19.97
C CYS A 14 1.61 -9.49 21.02
N GLU A 15 2.13 -9.55 22.24
CA GLU A 15 1.77 -8.61 23.31
C GLU A 15 2.21 -7.18 22.99
N ASP A 16 3.50 -6.98 22.66
CA ASP A 16 4.03 -5.68 22.25
C ASP A 16 5.14 -5.87 21.20
N VAL A 17 4.87 -5.40 19.98
CA VAL A 17 5.83 -5.47 18.86
C VAL A 17 7.02 -4.53 19.07
N TYR A 18 6.82 -3.42 19.77
CA TYR A 18 7.84 -2.40 19.97
C TYR A 18 8.89 -2.84 20.98
N GLU A 19 8.54 -3.66 21.96
CA GLU A 19 9.52 -4.33 22.84
C GLU A 19 10.44 -5.28 22.06
N ASN A 20 9.88 -6.02 21.09
CA ASN A 20 10.69 -6.87 20.21
C ASN A 20 11.64 -6.04 19.33
N ILE A 21 11.17 -4.91 18.79
CA ILE A 21 11.99 -3.97 18.02
C ILE A 21 13.14 -3.41 18.89
N LYS A 22 12.88 -3.05 20.14
CA LYS A 22 13.91 -2.57 21.08
C LYS A 22 14.95 -3.65 21.39
N ARG A 23 14.50 -4.88 21.64
CA ARG A 23 15.39 -6.01 21.94
C ARG A 23 16.37 -6.27 20.80
N ASP A 24 15.88 -6.19 19.56
CA ASP A 24 16.67 -6.45 18.34
C ASP A 24 17.03 -5.16 17.58
N ILE A 25 17.23 -4.04 18.29
CA ILE A 25 17.38 -2.70 17.68
C ILE A 25 18.48 -2.61 16.61
N ALA A 26 19.52 -3.44 16.70
CA ALA A 26 20.58 -3.52 15.70
C ALA A 26 20.10 -3.95 14.31
N ARG A 27 18.91 -4.56 14.21
CA ARG A 27 18.28 -5.01 12.95
C ARG A 27 17.31 -3.99 12.36
N PHE A 28 17.05 -2.89 13.08
CA PHE A 28 16.05 -1.90 12.71
C PHE A 28 16.65 -0.49 12.57
N ASP A 29 16.18 0.26 11.58
CA ASP A 29 16.31 1.71 11.52
C ASP A 29 15.12 2.34 12.23
N THR A 30 15.39 2.94 13.40
CA THR A 30 14.40 3.61 14.26
C THR A 30 14.62 5.12 14.30
N SER A 31 15.47 5.66 13.42
CA SER A 31 15.86 7.06 13.44
C SER A 31 14.75 8.05 13.08
N ASP A 32 13.69 7.57 12.41
CA ASP A 32 12.54 8.38 11.98
C ASP A 32 11.38 8.41 13.01
N TYR A 33 11.55 7.78 14.18
CA TYR A 33 10.58 7.89 15.28
C TYR A 33 10.59 9.29 15.90
N ALA A 34 9.51 9.65 16.60
CA ALA A 34 9.49 10.87 17.40
C ALA A 34 10.42 10.73 18.63
N VAL A 35 11.09 11.83 19.02
CA VAL A 35 11.97 11.86 20.21
C VAL A 35 11.20 11.44 21.48
N ASN A 36 9.95 11.85 21.59
CA ASN A 36 9.05 11.54 22.70
C ASN A 36 8.00 10.47 22.30
N ASN A 37 8.40 9.46 21.51
CA ASN A 37 7.47 8.40 21.11
C ASN A 37 6.96 7.63 22.33
N ALA A 38 5.69 7.22 22.29
CA ALA A 38 5.01 6.56 23.41
C ALA A 38 5.69 5.26 23.87
N TYR A 39 6.43 4.63 22.96
CA TYR A 39 7.11 3.37 23.21
C TYR A 39 8.52 3.56 23.75
N GLY A 40 9.08 4.78 23.83
CA GLY A 40 10.47 4.97 24.28
C GLY A 40 11.52 4.29 23.39
N ILE A 41 11.27 4.17 22.08
CA ILE A 41 12.21 3.62 21.11
C ILE A 41 13.39 4.58 20.92
N PRO A 42 14.66 4.12 21.05
CA PRO A 42 15.83 4.92 20.75
C PRO A 42 15.93 5.28 19.26
N LEU A 43 16.39 6.47 18.94
CA LEU A 43 16.57 6.98 17.56
C LEU A 43 17.95 6.61 17.02
N VAL A 44 18.08 5.47 16.35
CA VAL A 44 19.37 4.94 15.88
C VAL A 44 19.31 4.44 14.44
N ASN A 45 20.48 4.13 13.88
CA ASN A 45 20.65 3.36 12.63
C ASN A 45 20.16 4.01 11.33
N LYS A 46 20.14 5.35 11.29
CA LYS A 46 19.68 6.15 10.15
C LYS A 46 20.33 5.76 8.83
N LYS A 47 19.52 5.29 7.88
CA LYS A 47 19.88 4.98 6.49
C LYS A 47 21.01 3.93 6.35
N ILE A 48 21.12 3.01 7.30
CA ILE A 48 22.04 1.88 7.17
C ILE A 48 21.40 0.83 6.22
N PRO A 49 22.09 0.44 5.14
CA PRO A 49 21.56 -0.54 4.19
C PRO A 49 21.26 -1.90 4.84
N GLY A 50 20.14 -2.51 4.45
CA GLY A 50 19.74 -3.85 4.90
C GLY A 50 18.99 -3.90 6.23
N LEU A 51 18.82 -2.77 6.91
CA LEU A 51 17.97 -2.69 8.11
C LEU A 51 16.51 -2.47 7.75
N MET A 52 15.63 -3.10 8.54
CA MET A 52 14.18 -2.93 8.41
C MET A 52 13.74 -1.68 9.15
N LYS A 53 12.66 -1.04 8.70
CA LYS A 53 12.07 0.10 9.42
C LYS A 53 10.57 -0.07 9.54
N ASP A 54 10.01 0.46 10.60
CA ASP A 54 8.57 0.66 10.68
C ASP A 54 8.19 1.89 9.84
N GLU A 55 7.53 1.69 8.71
CA GLU A 55 7.09 2.79 7.84
C GLU A 55 6.07 3.72 8.50
N ASN A 56 5.40 3.25 9.56
CA ASN A 56 4.41 4.03 10.28
C ASN A 56 4.98 4.78 11.49
N ASN A 57 6.27 4.63 11.83
CA ASN A 57 6.95 5.35 12.91
C ASN A 57 6.18 5.29 14.26
N GLY A 58 5.67 4.11 14.63
CA GLY A 58 4.93 3.87 15.86
C GLY A 58 3.42 4.12 15.80
N THR A 59 2.88 4.56 14.65
CA THR A 59 1.43 4.68 14.47
C THR A 59 0.81 3.35 14.06
N ILE A 60 -0.29 2.97 14.70
CA ILE A 60 -0.91 1.66 14.49
C ILE A 60 -1.72 1.68 13.19
N MET A 61 -1.50 0.66 12.36
CA MET A 61 -2.33 0.36 11.20
C MET A 61 -3.54 -0.44 11.66
N ASN A 62 -4.73 0.16 11.55
CA ASN A 62 -5.97 -0.46 12.03
C ASN A 62 -6.60 -1.36 10.97
N GLU A 63 -6.53 -0.94 9.70
CA GLU A 63 -7.19 -1.65 8.61
C GLU A 63 -6.31 -1.70 7.36
N PHE A 64 -6.40 -2.83 6.67
CA PHE A 64 -5.75 -3.05 5.37
C PHE A 64 -6.73 -3.72 4.41
N VAL A 65 -6.80 -3.20 3.19
CA VAL A 65 -7.56 -3.81 2.09
C VAL A 65 -6.63 -3.96 0.90
N GLY A 66 -6.36 -5.19 0.50
CA GLY A 66 -5.62 -5.53 -0.71
C GLY A 66 -6.55 -6.14 -1.75
N LEU A 67 -6.63 -5.54 -2.95
CA LEU A 67 -7.46 -6.08 -4.04
C LEU A 67 -6.62 -6.94 -4.98
N ARG A 68 -5.45 -6.45 -5.39
CA ARG A 68 -4.50 -7.16 -6.26
C ARG A 68 -3.10 -6.56 -6.16
N ALA A 69 -2.14 -7.14 -6.87
CA ALA A 69 -0.77 -6.65 -6.88
C ALA A 69 -0.67 -5.16 -7.29
N LYS A 70 -0.10 -4.35 -6.40
CA LYS A 70 0.06 -2.89 -6.46
C LYS A 70 -1.27 -2.11 -6.42
N MET A 71 -2.30 -2.70 -5.80
CA MET A 71 -3.61 -2.09 -5.57
C MET A 71 -4.12 -2.42 -4.17
N TYR A 72 -3.90 -1.50 -3.23
CA TYR A 72 -4.26 -1.67 -1.83
C TYR A 72 -4.48 -0.32 -1.13
N ALA A 73 -5.12 -0.36 0.03
CA ALA A 73 -5.31 0.78 0.91
C ALA A 73 -4.99 0.43 2.37
N LEU A 74 -4.48 1.42 3.12
CA LEU A 74 -4.12 1.33 4.53
C LEU A 74 -4.82 2.45 5.30
N ARG A 75 -5.42 2.12 6.44
CA ARG A 75 -5.90 3.10 7.42
C ARG A 75 -5.03 3.03 8.66
N VAL A 76 -4.37 4.14 8.96
CA VAL A 76 -3.38 4.26 10.04
C VAL A 76 -3.83 5.38 10.96
N ASP A 77 -3.76 5.14 12.27
CA ASP A 77 -4.23 6.11 13.25
C ASP A 77 -3.45 7.44 13.16
N GLY A 78 -4.17 8.55 13.26
CA GLY A 78 -3.62 9.90 13.13
C GLY A 78 -3.05 10.24 11.73
N LYS A 79 -3.25 9.40 10.70
CA LYS A 79 -2.78 9.65 9.33
C LYS A 79 -3.92 9.56 8.32
N ASN A 80 -3.72 10.23 7.18
CA ASN A 80 -4.63 10.07 6.04
C ASN A 80 -4.50 8.68 5.42
N ASP A 81 -5.61 8.16 4.89
CA ASP A 81 -5.64 6.87 4.18
C ASP A 81 -4.58 6.83 3.08
N THR A 82 -3.71 5.82 3.15
CA THR A 82 -2.73 5.56 2.09
C THR A 82 -3.38 4.68 1.04
N LYS A 83 -3.46 5.19 -0.20
CA LYS A 83 -4.14 4.51 -1.31
C LYS A 83 -3.16 4.28 -2.45
N LYS A 84 -2.97 3.01 -2.82
CA LYS A 84 -2.16 2.60 -3.97
C LYS A 84 -3.06 2.03 -5.05
N VAL A 85 -2.93 2.57 -6.25
CA VAL A 85 -3.64 2.12 -7.45
C VAL A 85 -2.69 2.21 -8.64
N LYS A 86 -2.05 1.10 -9.01
CA LYS A 86 -1.17 1.10 -10.17
C LYS A 86 -1.93 1.44 -11.45
N GLY A 87 -1.39 2.40 -12.22
CA GLY A 87 -1.91 2.77 -13.54
C GLY A 87 -2.94 3.91 -13.52
N VAL A 88 -3.39 4.34 -12.34
CA VAL A 88 -4.22 5.55 -12.16
C VAL A 88 -3.35 6.67 -11.61
N LYS A 89 -3.60 7.91 -12.06
CA LYS A 89 -2.84 9.08 -11.60
C LYS A 89 -3.09 9.37 -10.12
N SER A 90 -2.04 9.73 -9.40
CA SER A 90 -2.07 10.03 -7.96
C SER A 90 -3.09 11.11 -7.58
N ASN A 91 -3.24 12.15 -8.40
CA ASN A 91 -4.23 13.21 -8.16
C ASN A 91 -5.68 12.73 -8.30
N VAL A 92 -5.95 11.76 -9.18
CA VAL A 92 -7.28 11.15 -9.33
C VAL A 92 -7.56 10.25 -8.14
N VAL A 93 -6.59 9.44 -7.71
CA VAL A 93 -6.69 8.60 -6.50
C VAL A 93 -6.97 9.47 -5.28
N ALA A 94 -6.20 10.54 -5.07
CA ALA A 94 -6.35 11.41 -3.90
C ALA A 94 -7.73 12.08 -3.82
N ARG A 95 -8.31 12.47 -4.96
CA ARG A 95 -9.56 13.25 -5.02
C ARG A 95 -10.84 12.43 -5.14
N THR A 96 -10.76 11.21 -5.69
CA THR A 96 -11.96 10.48 -6.16
C THR A 96 -12.07 9.05 -5.67
N ILE A 97 -11.07 8.58 -4.94
CA ILE A 97 -11.05 7.22 -4.38
C ILE A 97 -10.87 7.34 -2.87
N THR A 98 -11.75 6.69 -2.13
CA THR A 98 -11.74 6.59 -0.67
C THR A 98 -11.26 5.20 -0.25
N PHE A 99 -10.93 5.00 1.03
CA PHE A 99 -10.65 3.66 1.53
C PHE A 99 -11.89 2.75 1.42
N ASP A 100 -13.08 3.26 1.73
CA ASP A 100 -14.33 2.51 1.68
C ASP A 100 -14.68 2.04 0.27
N ASP A 101 -14.21 2.74 -0.78
CA ASP A 101 -14.31 2.26 -2.17
C ASP A 101 -13.55 0.93 -2.38
N TYR A 102 -12.41 0.72 -1.70
CA TYR A 102 -11.69 -0.56 -1.72
C TYR A 102 -12.47 -1.64 -0.98
N THR A 103 -13.00 -1.34 0.19
CA THR A 103 -13.82 -2.26 0.98
C THR A 103 -15.05 -2.71 0.21
N ARG A 104 -15.74 -1.76 -0.44
CA ARG A 104 -16.90 -2.06 -1.29
C ARG A 104 -16.51 -2.88 -2.51
N CYS A 105 -15.39 -2.54 -3.17
CA CYS A 105 -14.87 -3.32 -4.29
C CYS A 105 -14.61 -4.78 -3.87
N LEU A 106 -14.05 -4.99 -2.67
CA LEU A 106 -13.75 -6.31 -2.12
C LEU A 106 -15.01 -7.13 -1.78
N HIS A 107 -16.00 -6.53 -1.11
CA HIS A 107 -17.17 -7.27 -0.64
C HIS A 107 -18.27 -7.44 -1.68
N ASP A 108 -18.48 -6.45 -2.55
CA ASP A 108 -19.56 -6.47 -3.55
C ASP A 108 -19.08 -7.02 -4.90
N GLU A 109 -17.80 -7.37 -5.01
CA GLU A 109 -17.15 -7.84 -6.24
C GLU A 109 -17.32 -6.89 -7.43
N ILE A 110 -17.36 -5.58 -7.17
CA ILE A 110 -17.57 -4.56 -8.20
C ILE A 110 -16.27 -3.98 -8.74
N GLU A 111 -16.25 -3.65 -10.02
CA GLU A 111 -15.21 -2.81 -10.61
C GLU A 111 -15.61 -1.33 -10.56
N MET A 112 -14.64 -0.47 -10.24
CA MET A 112 -14.86 0.97 -10.25
C MET A 112 -14.01 1.62 -11.33
N THR A 113 -14.63 2.44 -12.18
CA THR A 113 -13.91 3.22 -13.17
C THR A 113 -13.69 4.66 -12.73
N ARG A 114 -12.57 5.25 -13.16
CA ARG A 114 -12.30 6.68 -13.01
C ARG A 114 -11.76 7.24 -14.30
N GLN A 115 -12.11 8.49 -14.53
CA GLN A 115 -11.63 9.23 -15.67
C GLN A 115 -10.39 10.03 -15.30
N GLN A 116 -9.39 10.01 -16.17
CA GLN A 116 -8.16 10.77 -15.99
C GLN A 116 -7.72 11.43 -17.29
N SER A 117 -6.98 12.53 -17.18
CA SER A 117 -6.35 13.19 -18.32
C SER A 117 -4.85 12.96 -18.28
N CYS A 118 -4.25 12.52 -19.38
CA CYS A 118 -2.81 12.28 -19.51
C CYS A 118 -2.24 12.94 -20.76
N ILE A 119 -0.93 13.20 -20.73
CA ILE A 119 -0.20 13.69 -21.90
C ILE A 119 0.47 12.46 -22.53
N ARG A 120 0.30 12.28 -23.85
CA ARG A 120 0.85 11.14 -24.58
C ARG A 120 1.45 11.60 -25.90
N SER A 121 2.60 11.04 -26.25
CA SER A 121 3.23 11.24 -27.56
C SER A 121 2.82 10.11 -28.51
N LYS A 122 2.42 10.46 -29.74
CA LYS A 122 2.25 9.52 -30.86
C LYS A 122 2.93 10.11 -32.09
N LEU A 123 3.86 9.37 -32.70
CA LEU A 123 4.65 9.84 -33.85
C LEU A 123 5.26 11.24 -33.63
N HIS A 124 5.89 11.43 -32.47
CA HIS A 124 6.49 12.69 -32.03
C HIS A 124 5.53 13.89 -31.87
N LYS A 125 4.21 13.67 -31.96
CA LYS A 125 3.19 14.69 -31.66
C LYS A 125 2.61 14.45 -30.28
N VAL A 126 2.53 15.52 -29.48
CA VAL A 126 2.06 15.47 -28.09
C VAL A 126 0.58 15.80 -28.05
N TYR A 127 -0.18 14.98 -27.34
CA TYR A 127 -1.63 15.12 -27.17
C TYR A 127 -1.99 15.11 -25.70
N THR A 128 -3.00 15.91 -25.33
CA THR A 128 -3.73 15.72 -24.08
C THR A 128 -4.89 14.77 -24.37
N ILE A 129 -4.91 13.62 -23.70
CA ILE A 129 -5.91 12.57 -23.88
C ILE A 129 -6.70 12.44 -22.59
N ARG A 130 -8.02 12.34 -22.72
CA ARG A 130 -8.94 12.00 -21.63
C ARG A 130 -9.29 10.52 -21.80
N GLU A 131 -9.04 9.71 -20.78
CA GLU A 131 -9.28 8.27 -20.80
C GLU A 131 -10.06 7.84 -19.57
N ILE A 132 -10.90 6.82 -19.73
CA ILE A 132 -11.57 6.12 -18.63
C ILE A 132 -10.75 4.86 -18.33
N LYS A 133 -10.42 4.65 -17.05
CA LYS A 133 -9.70 3.47 -16.59
C LYS A 133 -10.51 2.73 -15.54
N ILE A 134 -10.38 1.41 -15.51
CA ILE A 134 -10.69 0.61 -14.33
C ILE A 134 -9.68 1.02 -13.25
N ALA A 135 -10.20 1.62 -12.20
CA ALA A 135 -9.44 2.16 -11.08
C ALA A 135 -9.34 1.18 -9.93
N LEU A 136 -10.44 0.50 -9.58
CA LEU A 136 -10.44 -0.59 -8.60
C LEU A 136 -11.07 -1.83 -9.22
N SER A 137 -10.42 -2.97 -9.02
CA SER A 137 -10.89 -4.28 -9.46
C SER A 137 -10.18 -5.35 -8.63
N LEU A 138 -10.92 -6.39 -8.27
CA LEU A 138 -10.41 -7.60 -7.63
C LEU A 138 -9.66 -8.51 -8.60
N TYR A 139 -9.96 -8.41 -9.89
CA TYR A 139 -9.43 -9.32 -10.88
C TYR A 139 -7.95 -9.01 -11.13
N ASP A 140 -7.09 -10.00 -10.88
CA ASP A 140 -5.68 -9.93 -11.26
C ASP A 140 -5.57 -10.15 -12.77
N ASP A 141 -5.09 -9.12 -13.49
CA ASP A 141 -4.89 -9.17 -14.94
C ASP A 141 -3.56 -9.82 -15.33
N LYS A 142 -2.74 -10.22 -14.36
CA LYS A 142 -1.41 -10.81 -14.61
C LYS A 142 -1.35 -12.31 -14.40
N ARG A 143 -2.39 -12.90 -13.81
CA ARG A 143 -2.42 -14.32 -13.45
C ARG A 143 -3.83 -14.85 -13.56
N TYR A 144 -3.98 -15.94 -14.29
CA TYR A 144 -5.23 -16.69 -14.34
C TYR A 144 -5.27 -17.68 -13.17
N ILE A 145 -6.22 -17.50 -12.25
CA ILE A 145 -6.49 -18.46 -11.18
C ILE A 145 -7.25 -19.63 -11.81
N VAL A 146 -6.70 -20.84 -11.71
CA VAL A 146 -7.37 -22.03 -12.21
C VAL A 146 -8.59 -22.30 -11.33
N PRO A 147 -9.81 -22.44 -11.89
CA PRO A 147 -11.00 -22.74 -11.11
C PRO A 147 -10.78 -23.96 -10.22
N ASP A 148 -11.21 -23.86 -8.97
CA ASP A 148 -11.10 -24.92 -7.95
C ASP A 148 -9.67 -25.38 -7.63
N SER A 149 -8.65 -24.54 -7.92
CA SER A 149 -7.25 -24.82 -7.57
C SER A 149 -6.58 -23.62 -6.89
N ILE A 150 -5.45 -23.89 -6.22
CA ILE A 150 -4.51 -22.88 -5.71
C ILE A 150 -3.46 -22.48 -6.77
N ASP A 151 -3.48 -23.13 -7.93
CA ASP A 151 -2.54 -22.87 -9.02
C ASP A 151 -2.94 -21.64 -9.83
N THR A 152 -1.92 -20.88 -10.25
CA THR A 152 -2.08 -19.72 -11.12
C THR A 152 -1.23 -19.87 -12.37
N LEU A 153 -1.83 -19.62 -13.54
CA LEU A 153 -1.13 -19.53 -14.81
C LEU A 153 -0.72 -18.08 -15.11
N PRO A 154 0.42 -17.84 -15.81
CA PRO A 154 0.79 -16.52 -16.32
C PRO A 154 -0.23 -15.95 -17.32
#